data_AF-A0A6H0ZN24-F1
#
_entry.id   AF-A0A6H0ZN24-F1
#
_cell.length_a   1.000
_cell.length_b   1.000
_cell.length_c   1.000
_cell.angle_alpha   90.00
_cell.angle_beta   90.00
_cell.angle_gamma   90.00
#
_symmetry.space_group_name_H-M   'P 1'
#
loop_
_entity.id
_entity.type
_entity.pdbx_description
1 polymer ?
#
loop_
_entity_poly.entity_id
_entity_poly.type
_entity_poly.pdbx_seq_one_letter_code
_entity_poly.pdbx_strand_id
1 'polypeptide(L)' 'MVRSASLGIRIEPSVKDALEAASKADRRSVAAYVEKLIIDDLKNKGFLKDE' A
#
# COMPACT_ATOMS: atom_id res chain seq x y z
N MET A 1 -10.91 0.25 -17.46
CA MET A 1 -11.22 -0.24 -16.11
C MET A 1 -10.35 -1.47 -15.87
N VAL A 2 -9.17 -1.31 -15.29
CA VAL A 2 -8.30 -2.44 -14.98
C VAL A 2 -8.97 -3.22 -13.84
N ARG A 3 -9.18 -4.53 -14.01
CA ARG A 3 -9.74 -5.38 -12.98
C ARG A 3 -8.70 -5.52 -11.86
N SER A 4 -8.80 -4.71 -10.83
CA SER A 4 -7.98 -4.84 -9.63
C SER A 4 -8.55 -5.92 -8.73
N ALA A 5 -7.69 -6.84 -8.27
CA ALA A 5 -8.06 -7.76 -7.21
C ALA A 5 -8.17 -6.99 -5.90
N SER A 6 -9.24 -7.21 -5.13
CA SER A 6 -9.41 -6.56 -3.83
C SER A 6 -8.57 -7.24 -2.76
N LEU A 7 -7.90 -6.44 -1.92
CA LEU A 7 -7.15 -6.91 -0.76
C LEU A 7 -7.82 -6.39 0.52
N GLY A 8 -8.43 -7.29 1.30
CA GLY A 8 -9.03 -6.96 2.60
C GLY A 8 -8.02 -7.16 3.73
N ILE A 9 -7.59 -6.08 4.38
CA ILE A 9 -6.60 -6.12 5.47
C ILE A 9 -7.27 -5.63 6.77
N ARG A 10 -7.06 -6.39 7.85
CA ARG A 10 -7.36 -5.94 9.22
C ARG A 10 -6.06 -5.53 9.88
N ILE A 11 -6.05 -4.35 10.49
CA ILE A 11 -4.91 -3.80 11.20
C ILE A 11 -5.40 -3.21 12.52
N GLU A 12 -4.47 -3.13 13.48
CA GLU A 12 -4.70 -2.43 14.73
C GLU A 12 -5.01 -0.94 14.48
N PRO A 13 -5.84 -0.29 15.33
CA PRO A 13 -6.17 1.13 15.19
C PRO A 13 -4.92 2.03 15.15
N SER A 14 -3.92 1.75 15.98
CA SER A 14 -2.67 2.51 16.02
C SER A 14 -1.90 2.47 14.70
N VAL A 15 -1.95 1.33 14.00
CA VAL A 15 -1.33 1.16 12.69
C VAL A 15 -2.11 1.94 11.64
N LYS A 16 -3.45 1.95 11.73
CA LYS A 16 -4.29 2.74 10.82
C LYS A 16 -4.00 4.23 10.94
N ASP A 17 -3.89 4.76 12.16
CA ASP A 17 -3.62 6.17 12.40
C ASP A 17 -2.25 6.60 11.83
N ALA A 18 -1.23 5.77 12.05
CA ALA A 18 0.10 5.98 11.49
C ALA A 18 0.09 5.94 9.94
N LEU A 19 -0.66 5.01 9.35
CA LEU A 19 -0.81 4.85 7.91
C LEU A 19 -1.51 6.08 7.28
N GLU A 20 -2.55 6.60 7.93
CA GLU A 20 -3.22 7.83 7.51
C GLU A 20 -2.28 9.03 7.53
N ALA A 21 -1.49 9.19 8.59
CA ALA A 21 -0.49 10.26 8.67
C ALA A 21 0.58 10.15 7.57
N ALA A 22 1.13 8.95 7.37
CA ALA A 22 2.15 8.70 6.35
C ALA A 22 1.62 8.95 4.92
N SER A 23 0.40 8.49 4.62
CA SER A 23 -0.23 8.70 3.30
C SER A 23 -0.44 10.19 3.00
N LYS A 24 -0.84 11.00 4.00
CA LYS A 24 -0.99 12.45 3.85
C LYS A 24 0.35 13.13 3.57
N ALA A 25 1.41 12.75 4.28
CA ALA A 25 2.75 13.29 4.07
C ALA A 25 3.27 12.98 2.65
N ASP A 26 2.95 11.80 2.13
CA ASP A 26 3.30 11.33 0.79
C ASP A 26 2.33 11.84 -0.32
N ARG A 27 1.30 12.62 0.08
CA ARG A 27 0.25 13.21 -0.79
C ARG A 27 -0.54 12.18 -1.58
N ARG A 28 -0.79 11.00 -0.99
CA ARG A 28 -1.57 9.90 -1.58
C ARG A 28 -2.75 9.53 -0.70
N SER A 29 -3.74 8.85 -1.29
CA SER A 29 -4.76 8.16 -0.48
C SER A 29 -4.12 7.00 0.26
N VAL A 30 -4.74 6.57 1.37
CA VAL A 30 -4.27 5.41 2.14
C VAL A 30 -4.13 4.16 1.25
N ALA A 31 -5.10 3.92 0.38
CA ALA A 31 -5.09 2.77 -0.53
C ALA A 31 -3.89 2.82 -1.50
N ALA A 32 -3.66 3.97 -2.16
CA ALA A 32 -2.55 4.14 -3.09
C ALA A 32 -1.17 4.09 -2.38
N TYR A 33 -1.11 4.58 -1.14
CA TYR A 33 0.09 4.49 -0.31
C TYR A 33 0.41 3.03 0.05
N VAL A 34 -0.59 2.26 0.48
CA VAL A 34 -0.43 0.82 0.77
C VAL A 34 -0.04 0.05 -0.49
N GLU A 35 -0.68 0.33 -1.62
CA GLU A 35 -0.35 -0.29 -2.90
C GLU A 35 1.12 -0.05 -3.27
N LYS A 36 1.59 1.20 -3.17
CA LYS A 36 3.01 1.53 -3.36
C LYS A 36 3.91 0.72 -2.43
N LEU A 37 3.63 0.69 -1.12
CA LEU A 37 4.45 -0.05 -0.16
C LEU A 37 4.53 -1.55 -0.48
N ILE A 38 3.41 -2.16 -0.88
CA ILE A 38 3.37 -3.57 -1.27
C ILE A 38 4.19 -3.79 -2.54
N ILE A 39 4.00 -2.96 -3.57
CA ILE A 39 4.75 -3.08 -4.83
C ILE A 39 6.24 -2.92 -4.59
N ASP A 40 6.64 -1.87 -3.86
CA ASP A 40 8.05 -1.58 -3.55
C ASP A 40 8.69 -2.74 -2.76
N ASP A 41 8.01 -3.25 -1.73
CA ASP A 41 8.52 -4.39 -0.94
C ASP A 41 8.64 -5.68 -1.77
N LEU A 42 7.63 -6.00 -2.59
CA LEU A 42 7.66 -7.18 -3.44
C LEU A 42 8.73 -7.10 -4.54
N LYS A 43 8.94 -5.91 -5.13
CA LYS A 43 10.02 -5.66 -6.10
C LYS A 43 11.40 -5.80 -5.44
N ASN A 44 11.59 -5.17 -4.28
CA ASN A 44 12.85 -5.24 -3.54
C ASN A 44 13.21 -6.68 -3.13
N LYS A 45 12.21 -7.52 -2.88
CA LYS A 45 12.40 -8.94 -2.57
C LYS A 45 12.46 -9.85 -3.81
N GLY A 46 12.27 -9.31 -5.02
CA GLY A 46 12.27 -10.07 -6.27
C GLY A 46 11.02 -10.90 -6.51
N PHE A 47 9.95 -10.71 -5.74
CA PHE A 47 8.66 -11.39 -5.91
C PHE A 47 7.78 -10.74 -6.99
N LEU A 48 8.00 -9.46 -7.29
CA LEU A 48 7.35 -8.75 -8.37
C LEU A 48 8.43 -8.20 -9.32
N LYS A 49 8.32 -8.49 -10.61
CA LYS A 49 9.22 -7.95 -11.64
C LYS A 49 8.64 -6.65 -12.18
N ASP A 50 9.51 -5.72 -12.58
CA ASP A 50 9.11 -4.62 -13.46
C ASP A 50 8.71 -5.24 -14.80
N GLU A 51 7.46 -5.00 -15.25
CA GLU A 51 6.98 -5.41 -16.58
C GLU A 51 7.80 -4.75 -17.70
#